data_AF-A0A1Q6YS63-F1
#
_entry.id   AF-A0A1Q6YS63-F1
#
_cell.length_a   1.000
_cell.length_b   1.000
_cell.length_c   1.000
_cell.angle_alpha   90.00
_cell.angle_beta   90.00
_cell.angle_gamma   90.00
#
_symmetry.space_group_name_H-M   'P 1'
#
loop_
_entity.id
_entity.type
_entity.pdbx_description
1 polymer ?
#
loop_
_entity_poly.entity_id
_entity_poly.type
_entity_poly.pdbx_seq_one_letter_code
_entity_poly.pdbx_strand_id
1 'polypeptide(L)'
;MKLRICTTLFSLTVAQLAWGQTNGKLVNTEGNAPEPSANSYTVIGATPKQEALVRAQIQVMQPDVYPLRVLFVPHWKYMETARIFRLHVPAGYTSAMFTHLPSRSVFIDSDRYVSDDSLGYWVAHELGHLAANSTRESDADKAAGEYRKRLRDARKPDAH
;
A
#
# COMPACT_ATOMS: atom_id res chain seq x y z
N MET A 1 -72.85 13.07 22.94
CA MET A 1 -71.82 14.14 22.97
C MET A 1 -70.46 13.44 23.02
N LYS A 2 -69.69 13.22 21.95
CA LYS A 2 -68.90 14.12 21.06
C LYS A 2 -67.98 15.11 21.80
N LEU A 3 -66.67 14.81 21.82
CA LEU A 3 -65.47 15.68 21.70
C LEU A 3 -64.24 14.73 21.69
N ARG A 4 -63.54 14.39 20.58
CA ARG A 4 -62.52 15.10 19.78
C ARG A 4 -61.32 15.67 20.56
N ILE A 5 -60.10 15.22 20.21
CA ILE A 5 -58.83 15.98 19.93
C ILE A 5 -57.74 14.93 19.62
N CYS A 6 -57.42 14.67 18.34
CA CYS A 6 -56.38 15.30 17.50
C CYS A 6 -54.95 14.79 17.76
N THR A 7 -54.57 13.70 17.09
CA THR A 7 -53.17 13.25 16.97
C THR A 7 -52.49 14.07 15.88
N THR A 8 -51.51 14.88 16.25
CA THR A 8 -50.67 15.63 15.30
C THR A 8 -49.74 14.68 14.55
N LEU A 9 -49.90 14.64 13.23
CA LEU A 9 -48.87 14.12 12.32
C LEU A 9 -47.62 15.00 12.45
N PHE A 10 -46.47 14.38 12.74
CA PHE A 10 -45.17 14.98 12.47
C PHE A 10 -44.56 14.27 11.26
N SER A 11 -44.69 14.91 10.12
CA SER A 11 -43.99 14.56 8.89
C SER A 11 -42.53 15.02 9.02
N LEU A 12 -41.59 14.08 9.09
CA LEU A 12 -40.17 14.37 8.90
C LEU A 12 -39.70 13.64 7.63
N THR A 13 -39.61 14.44 6.58
CA THR A 13 -39.05 14.13 5.28
C THR A 13 -37.58 13.75 5.40
N VAL A 14 -37.24 12.50 5.06
CA VAL A 14 -35.87 12.13 4.71
C VAL A 14 -35.76 12.23 3.20
N ALA A 15 -35.14 13.30 2.72
CA ALA A 15 -34.67 13.39 1.35
C ALA A 15 -33.41 12.53 1.22
N GLN A 16 -33.56 11.30 0.71
CA GLN A 16 -32.44 10.55 0.16
C GLN A 16 -32.39 10.81 -1.35
N LEU A 17 -31.30 11.48 -1.74
CA LEU A 17 -30.95 11.77 -3.11
C LEU A 17 -30.98 10.50 -3.97
N ALA A 18 -31.46 10.71 -5.19
CA ALA A 18 -31.76 9.73 -6.21
C ALA A 18 -30.62 8.73 -6.47
N TRP A 19 -30.96 7.45 -6.33
CA TRP A 19 -30.31 6.36 -7.01
C TRP A 19 -30.72 6.43 -8.49
N GLY A 20 -29.86 7.02 -9.32
CA GLY A 20 -30.00 6.96 -10.77
C GLY A 20 -29.60 5.58 -11.28
N GLN A 21 -30.50 4.60 -11.22
CA GLN A 21 -30.47 3.46 -12.15
C GLN A 21 -31.18 3.91 -13.43
N THR A 22 -30.41 4.22 -14.47
CA THR A 22 -30.94 4.27 -15.83
C THR A 22 -30.36 3.10 -16.62
N ASN A 23 -31.27 2.27 -17.14
CA ASN A 23 -30.98 1.20 -18.08
C ASN A 23 -30.35 1.78 -19.35
N GLY A 24 -29.02 1.80 -19.39
CA GLY A 24 -28.23 2.10 -20.57
C GLY A 24 -27.70 0.81 -21.17
N LYS A 25 -28.16 0.51 -22.38
CA LYS A 25 -27.66 -0.52 -23.31
C LYS A 25 -26.17 -0.84 -23.11
N LEU A 26 -25.87 -2.10 -22.84
CA LEU A 26 -24.53 -2.67 -22.72
C LEU A 26 -23.79 -2.51 -24.07
N VAL A 27 -23.11 -1.38 -24.23
CA VAL A 27 -22.07 -1.21 -25.23
C VAL A 27 -20.81 -1.75 -24.58
N ASN A 28 -20.31 -2.85 -25.15
CA ASN A 28 -18.94 -3.30 -24.92
C ASN A 28 -18.01 -2.22 -25.46
N THR A 29 -17.68 -1.25 -24.61
CA THR A 29 -16.47 -0.47 -24.78
C THR A 29 -15.39 -1.27 -24.07
N GLU A 30 -14.75 -2.19 -24.82
CA GLU A 30 -13.35 -2.57 -24.60
C GLU A 30 -12.53 -1.28 -24.77
N GLY A 31 -12.63 -0.42 -23.76
CA GLY A 31 -11.70 0.67 -23.60
C GLY A 31 -10.40 -0.01 -23.23
N ASN A 32 -9.37 0.19 -24.06
CA ASN A 32 -7.99 0.00 -23.68
C ASN A 32 -7.78 0.66 -22.31
N ALA A 33 -8.03 -0.07 -21.22
CA ALA A 33 -7.36 0.19 -19.98
C ALA A 33 -5.89 0.14 -20.36
N PRO A 34 -5.11 1.20 -20.11
CA PRO A 34 -3.68 1.12 -20.32
C PRO A 34 -3.24 -0.15 -19.60
N GLU A 35 -2.58 -1.07 -20.33
CA GLU A 35 -1.90 -2.17 -19.67
C GLU A 35 -1.16 -1.55 -18.48
N PRO A 36 -1.42 -2.00 -17.24
CA PRO A 36 -0.72 -1.43 -16.10
C PRO A 36 0.76 -1.55 -16.44
N SER A 37 1.44 -0.40 -16.54
CA SER A 37 2.83 -0.40 -16.98
C SER A 37 3.59 -1.42 -16.12
N ALA A 38 4.60 -2.09 -16.65
CA ALA A 38 5.37 -3.08 -15.90
C ALA A 38 5.96 -2.52 -14.57
N ASN A 39 5.97 -1.19 -14.43
CA ASN A 39 6.44 -0.42 -13.28
C ASN A 39 5.29 0.17 -12.43
N SER A 40 4.05 -0.16 -12.74
CA SER A 40 2.86 0.29 -12.03
C SER A 40 2.56 -0.61 -10.85
N TYR A 41 2.46 -0.02 -9.67
CA TYR A 41 2.07 -0.69 -8.44
C TYR A 41 1.13 0.18 -7.62
N THR A 42 0.36 -0.48 -6.78
CA THR A 42 -0.60 0.19 -5.89
C THR A 42 0.01 0.35 -4.50
N VAL A 43 -0.29 1.49 -3.88
CA VAL A 43 -0.01 1.74 -2.46
C VAL A 43 -1.35 1.78 -1.75
N ILE A 44 -1.52 0.96 -0.72
CA ILE A 44 -2.81 0.78 -0.03
C ILE A 44 -2.62 1.02 1.46
N GLY A 45 -3.59 1.72 2.09
CA GLY A 45 -3.61 1.95 3.54
C GLY A 45 -2.62 3.01 4.04
N ALA A 46 -1.93 3.69 3.12
CA ALA A 46 -1.02 4.78 3.41
C ALA A 46 -1.77 6.11 3.54
N THR A 47 -1.25 7.03 4.35
CA THR A 47 -1.57 8.45 4.24
C THR A 47 -1.02 9.01 2.91
N PRO A 48 -1.56 10.14 2.40
CA PRO A 48 -1.05 10.75 1.17
C PRO A 48 0.46 11.06 1.21
N LYS A 49 0.98 11.47 2.37
CA LYS A 49 2.41 11.74 2.57
C LYS A 49 3.25 10.46 2.44
N GLN A 50 2.84 9.37 3.11
CA GLN A 50 3.54 8.08 3.04
C GLN A 50 3.52 7.51 1.63
N GLU A 51 2.38 7.61 0.93
CA GLU A 51 2.27 7.18 -0.45
C GLU A 51 3.21 7.97 -1.37
N ALA A 52 3.19 9.30 -1.30
CA ALA A 52 4.08 10.13 -2.10
C ALA A 52 5.57 9.80 -1.81
N LEU A 53 5.91 9.62 -0.54
CA LEU A 53 7.27 9.32 -0.11
C LEU A 53 7.75 7.96 -0.62
N VAL A 54 6.98 6.89 -0.40
CA VAL A 54 7.37 5.56 -0.85
C VAL A 54 7.47 5.51 -2.37
N ARG A 55 6.57 6.22 -3.08
CA ARG A 55 6.61 6.32 -4.53
C ARG A 55 7.86 6.99 -5.04
N ALA A 56 8.19 8.16 -4.48
CA ALA A 56 9.41 8.88 -4.82
C ALA A 56 10.66 8.05 -4.53
N GLN A 57 10.71 7.37 -3.38
CA GLN A 57 11.83 6.52 -3.00
C GLN A 57 12.00 5.33 -3.96
N ILE A 58 10.93 4.59 -4.28
CA ILE A 58 10.97 3.48 -5.24
C ILE A 58 11.36 3.98 -6.64
N GLN A 59 10.89 5.16 -7.04
CA GLN A 59 11.28 5.78 -8.30
C GLN A 59 12.77 6.10 -8.36
N VAL A 60 13.37 6.61 -7.28
CA VAL A 60 14.81 6.84 -7.18
C VAL A 60 15.59 5.52 -7.18
N MET A 61 15.08 4.50 -6.48
CA MET A 61 15.73 3.20 -6.43
C MET A 61 15.78 2.51 -7.79
N GLN A 62 14.78 2.71 -8.66
CA GLN A 62 14.66 2.05 -9.98
C GLN A 62 14.93 0.53 -9.89
N PRO A 63 14.10 -0.23 -9.15
CA PRO A 63 14.28 -1.67 -9.06
C PRO A 63 14.00 -2.34 -10.41
N ASP A 64 14.75 -3.38 -10.74
CA ASP A 64 14.50 -4.18 -11.95
C ASP A 64 13.16 -4.95 -11.85
N VAL A 65 12.72 -5.23 -10.62
CA VAL A 65 11.46 -5.90 -10.30
C VAL A 65 10.66 -5.03 -9.33
N TYR A 66 9.62 -4.38 -9.84
CA TYR A 66 8.69 -3.61 -9.01
C TYR A 66 7.80 -4.51 -8.14
N PRO A 67 7.33 -4.06 -6.97
CA PRO A 67 6.25 -4.75 -6.29
C PRO A 67 4.97 -4.64 -7.15
N LEU A 68 3.98 -5.49 -6.90
CA LEU A 68 2.61 -5.25 -7.40
C LEU A 68 1.82 -4.38 -6.41
N ARG A 69 2.12 -4.52 -5.13
CA ARG A 69 1.45 -3.83 -4.02
C ARG A 69 2.42 -3.47 -2.91
N VAL A 70 2.25 -2.27 -2.36
CA VAL A 70 2.83 -1.86 -1.08
C VAL A 70 1.67 -1.59 -0.12
N LEU A 71 1.59 -2.32 0.98
CA LEU A 71 0.47 -2.28 1.90
C LEU A 71 0.91 -1.76 3.26
N PHE A 72 0.39 -0.61 3.65
CA PHE A 72 0.46 -0.09 5.01
C PHE A 72 -0.71 -0.67 5.80
N VAL A 73 -0.42 -1.43 6.85
CA VAL A 73 -1.43 -2.14 7.63
C VAL A 73 -1.21 -1.94 9.14
N PRO A 74 -2.28 -1.83 9.95
CA PRO A 74 -2.15 -1.82 11.40
C PRO A 74 -1.45 -3.09 11.91
N HIS A 75 -0.77 -2.99 13.05
CA HIS A 75 0.09 -4.03 13.60
C HIS A 75 -0.63 -5.39 13.75
N TRP A 76 -1.87 -5.39 14.23
CA TRP A 76 -2.64 -6.63 14.39
C TRP A 76 -2.84 -7.35 13.05
N LYS A 77 -3.12 -6.60 11.97
CA LYS A 77 -3.32 -7.15 10.62
C LYS A 77 -2.00 -7.55 9.99
N TYR A 78 -0.92 -6.83 10.27
CA TYR A 78 0.44 -7.20 9.90
C TYR A 78 0.81 -8.57 10.47
N MET A 79 0.62 -8.77 11.78
CA MET A 79 0.87 -10.05 12.47
C MET A 79 -0.02 -11.18 11.96
N GLU A 80 -1.30 -10.91 11.72
CA GLU A 80 -2.23 -11.88 11.14
C GLU A 80 -1.75 -12.33 9.76
N THR A 81 -1.41 -11.38 8.90
CA THR A 81 -0.98 -11.65 7.52
C THR A 81 0.33 -12.43 7.48
N ALA A 82 1.31 -12.05 8.31
CA ALA A 82 2.58 -12.76 8.39
C ALA A 82 2.40 -14.21 8.87
N ARG A 83 1.48 -14.44 9.81
CA ARG A 83 1.10 -15.79 10.26
C ARG A 83 0.45 -16.60 9.14
N ILE A 84 -0.51 -16.02 8.41
CA ILE A 84 -1.19 -16.68 7.28
C ILE A 84 -0.18 -17.10 6.21
N PHE A 85 0.78 -16.24 5.90
CA PHE A 85 1.85 -16.54 4.93
C PHE A 85 2.95 -17.46 5.48
N ARG A 86 2.86 -17.88 6.75
CA ARG A 86 3.85 -18.74 7.41
C ARG A 86 5.26 -18.18 7.31
N LEU A 87 5.38 -16.85 7.27
CA LEU A 87 6.68 -16.20 7.29
C LEU A 87 7.28 -16.40 8.67
N HIS A 88 8.59 -16.63 8.74
CA HIS A 88 9.29 -16.64 10.00
C HIS A 88 9.33 -15.21 10.53
N VAL A 89 8.27 -14.80 11.22
CA VAL A 89 8.31 -13.63 12.08
C VAL A 89 9.09 -14.06 13.30
N PRO A 90 10.28 -13.50 13.57
CA PRO A 90 10.98 -13.80 14.81
C PRO A 90 10.00 -13.63 15.97
N ALA A 91 9.97 -14.59 16.89
CA ALA A 91 9.19 -14.50 18.11
C ALA A 91 9.77 -13.35 18.97
N GLY A 92 9.38 -12.13 18.63
CA GLY A 92 10.10 -10.92 19.02
C GLY A 92 9.94 -9.87 17.93
N TYR A 93 8.90 -9.04 18.06
CA TYR A 93 8.74 -7.61 17.75
C TYR A 93 9.58 -6.85 16.69
N THR A 94 10.51 -7.43 15.92
CA THR A 94 11.64 -6.67 15.36
C THR A 94 11.52 -6.27 13.90
N SER A 95 10.72 -6.93 13.06
CA SER A 95 10.55 -6.49 11.66
C SER A 95 9.26 -5.69 11.47
N ALA A 96 9.39 -4.43 11.10
CA ALA A 96 8.28 -3.55 10.72
C ALA A 96 7.87 -3.69 9.24
N MET A 97 8.59 -4.52 8.46
CA MET A 97 8.26 -4.80 7.06
C MET A 97 8.50 -6.28 6.72
N PHE A 98 7.77 -6.78 5.72
CA PHE A 98 8.14 -8.05 5.07
C PHE A 98 7.67 -8.08 3.62
N THR A 99 8.30 -8.95 2.85
CA THR A 99 7.93 -9.23 1.46
C THR A 99 7.31 -10.61 1.34
N HIS A 100 6.13 -10.66 0.74
CA HIS A 100 5.53 -11.92 0.30
C HIS A 100 5.83 -12.11 -1.20
N LEU A 101 6.85 -12.92 -1.49
CA LEU A 101 7.34 -13.17 -2.86
C LEU A 101 6.25 -13.67 -3.82
N PRO A 102 5.42 -14.69 -3.48
CA PRO A 102 4.43 -15.21 -4.41
C PRO A 102 3.42 -14.17 -4.89
N SER A 103 3.11 -13.18 -4.06
CA SER A 103 2.17 -12.12 -4.40
C SER A 103 2.82 -10.79 -4.75
N ARG A 104 4.17 -10.75 -4.83
CA ARG A 104 5.01 -9.55 -5.05
C ARG A 104 4.52 -8.36 -4.23
N SER A 105 4.29 -8.57 -2.94
CA SER A 105 3.69 -7.58 -2.05
C SER A 105 4.62 -7.26 -0.90
N VAL A 106 4.84 -5.96 -0.67
CA VAL A 106 5.57 -5.46 0.50
C VAL A 106 4.55 -5.01 1.53
N PHE A 107 4.65 -5.52 2.75
CA PHE A 107 3.80 -5.15 3.88
C PHE A 107 4.60 -4.31 4.84
N ILE A 108 4.01 -3.20 5.27
CA ILE A 108 4.60 -2.23 6.19
C ILE A 108 3.65 -2.12 7.39
N ASP A 109 4.20 -2.33 8.57
CA ASP A 109 3.51 -2.16 9.84
C ASP A 109 3.37 -0.66 10.14
N SER A 110 2.17 -0.13 9.91
CA SER A 110 1.86 1.29 10.07
C SER A 110 2.03 1.79 11.49
N ASP A 111 1.93 0.92 12.50
CA ASP A 111 2.00 1.31 13.91
C ASP A 111 3.45 1.25 14.43
N ARG A 112 4.38 0.64 13.67
CA ARG A 112 5.74 0.35 14.14
C ARG A 112 6.87 0.85 13.24
N TYR A 113 6.62 1.19 11.98
CA TYR A 113 7.68 1.77 11.15
C TYR A 113 8.10 3.12 11.75
N VAL A 114 9.40 3.25 12.06
CA VAL A 114 9.89 4.26 13.03
C VAL A 114 9.96 5.66 12.43
N SER A 115 10.33 5.80 11.15
CA SER A 115 10.36 7.11 10.50
C SER A 115 10.33 7.06 8.98
N ASP A 116 9.79 8.13 8.40
CA ASP A 116 9.86 8.45 6.97
C ASP A 116 11.31 8.51 6.43
N ASP A 117 12.27 8.95 7.26
CA ASP A 117 13.67 9.08 6.86
C ASP A 117 14.35 7.73 6.62
N SER A 118 13.95 6.72 7.40
CA SER A 118 14.44 5.34 7.31
C SER A 118 13.58 4.45 6.41
N LEU A 119 12.37 4.90 6.02
CA LEU A 119 11.44 4.15 5.18
C LEU A 119 12.12 3.60 3.92
N GLY A 120 12.83 4.46 3.19
CA GLY A 120 13.52 4.05 1.96
C GLY A 120 14.61 3.00 2.19
N TYR A 121 15.30 3.04 3.33
CA TYR A 121 16.35 2.06 3.65
C TYR A 121 15.76 0.65 3.84
N TRP A 122 14.61 0.56 4.50
CA TRP A 122 13.89 -0.69 4.74
C TRP A 122 13.14 -1.16 3.50
N VAL A 123 12.48 -0.26 2.77
CA VAL A 123 11.85 -0.61 1.48
C VAL A 123 12.89 -1.14 0.49
N ALA A 124 14.11 -0.59 0.47
CA ALA A 124 15.19 -1.14 -0.35
C ALA A 124 15.52 -2.60 0.00
N HIS A 125 15.47 -2.97 1.29
CA HIS A 125 15.65 -4.36 1.75
C HIS A 125 14.57 -5.28 1.17
N GLU A 126 13.32 -4.87 1.31
CA GLU A 126 12.15 -5.62 0.84
C GLU A 126 12.14 -5.77 -0.68
N LEU A 127 12.50 -4.72 -1.42
CA LEU A 127 12.69 -4.82 -2.87
C LEU A 127 13.89 -5.69 -3.25
N GLY A 128 14.88 -5.82 -2.37
CA GLY A 128 15.98 -6.77 -2.52
C GLY A 128 15.51 -8.22 -2.56
N HIS A 129 14.56 -8.59 -1.69
CA HIS A 129 13.91 -9.92 -1.75
C HIS A 129 13.24 -10.17 -3.10
N LEU A 130 12.52 -9.18 -3.65
CA LEU A 130 11.88 -9.28 -4.96
C LEU A 130 12.89 -9.43 -6.10
N ALA A 131 13.95 -8.62 -6.09
CA ALA A 131 14.97 -8.63 -7.13
C ALA A 131 15.78 -9.94 -7.14
N ALA A 132 16.11 -10.47 -5.95
CA ALA A 132 16.80 -11.74 -5.81
C ALA A 132 15.86 -12.96 -5.93
N ASN A 133 14.55 -12.75 -5.90
CA ASN A 133 13.53 -13.80 -5.76
C ASN A 133 13.89 -14.82 -4.65
N SER A 134 14.30 -14.31 -3.49
CA SER A 134 14.90 -15.11 -2.41
C SER A 134 14.38 -14.65 -1.05
N THR A 135 14.11 -15.60 -0.16
CA THR A 135 13.76 -15.33 1.25
C THR A 135 15.00 -15.17 2.14
N ARG A 136 16.21 -15.28 1.59
CA ARG A 136 17.45 -15.16 2.35
C ARG A 136 17.79 -13.69 2.56
N GLU A 137 17.96 -13.28 3.82
CA GLU A 137 18.32 -11.91 4.20
C GLU A 137 19.61 -11.42 3.50
N SER A 138 20.62 -12.28 3.37
CA SER A 138 21.88 -11.93 2.71
C SER A 138 21.74 -11.59 1.23
N ASP A 139 20.82 -12.26 0.52
CA ASP A 139 20.56 -11.97 -0.89
C ASP A 139 19.82 -10.63 -1.04
N ALA A 140 18.86 -10.39 -0.15
CA ALA A 140 18.12 -9.14 -0.08
C ALA A 140 19.03 -7.95 0.24
N ASP A 141 19.88 -8.06 1.27
CA ASP A 141 20.83 -7.01 1.64
C ASP A 141 21.82 -6.69 0.52
N LYS A 142 22.29 -7.72 -0.19
CA LYS A 142 23.17 -7.55 -1.35
C LYS A 142 22.48 -6.75 -2.45
N ALA A 143 21.24 -7.12 -2.81
CA ALA A 143 20.47 -6.38 -3.82
C ALA A 143 20.10 -4.96 -3.37
N ALA A 144 19.73 -4.79 -2.09
CA ALA A 144 19.38 -3.52 -1.49
C ALA A 144 20.54 -2.52 -1.47
N GLY A 145 21.80 -2.99 -1.50
CA GLY A 145 22.99 -2.15 -1.49
C GLY A 145 22.98 -1.08 -2.59
N GLU A 146 22.64 -1.46 -3.82
CA GLU A 146 22.57 -0.53 -4.97
C GLU A 146 21.39 0.44 -4.84
N TYR A 147 20.23 -0.01 -4.37
CA TYR A 147 19.08 0.85 -4.12
C TYR A 147 19.38 1.90 -3.04
N ARG A 148 19.99 1.48 -1.94
CA ARG A 148 20.44 2.37 -0.85
C ARG A 148 21.49 3.36 -1.34
N LYS A 149 22.36 2.96 -2.27
CA LYS A 149 23.33 3.86 -2.92
C LYS A 149 22.62 4.95 -3.73
N ARG A 150 21.69 4.58 -4.62
CA ARG A 150 20.89 5.54 -5.42
C ARG A 150 20.12 6.52 -4.53
N LEU A 151 19.51 6.03 -3.45
CA LEU A 151 18.84 6.90 -2.47
C LEU A 151 19.80 7.90 -1.80
N ARG A 152 21.01 7.47 -1.41
CA ARG A 152 22.01 8.37 -0.81
C ARG A 152 22.49 9.41 -1.81
N ASP A 153 22.73 9.00 -3.05
CA ASP A 153 23.20 9.89 -4.10
C ASP A 153 22.15 10.96 -4.44
N ALA A 154 20.87 10.60 -4.48
CA ALA A 154 19.76 11.54 -4.66
C ALA A 154 19.55 12.53 -3.49
N ARG A 155 20.12 12.25 -2.31
CA ARG A 155 20.07 13.15 -1.14
C ARG A 155 21.25 14.12 -1.08
N LYS A 156 22.30 13.90 -1.88
CA LYS A 156 23.42 14.84 -1.93
C LYS A 156 22.95 16.10 -2.65
N PRO A 157 23.19 17.30 -2.08
CA PRO A 157 22.97 18.53 -2.84
C PRO A 157 23.88 18.51 -4.07
N ASP A 158 23.36 18.97 -5.21
CA ASP A 158 24.18 19.15 -6.41
C ASP A 158 25.36 20.05 -6.03
N ALA A 159 26.56 19.49 -6.09
CA ALA A 159 27.78 20.26 -5.92
C ALA A 159 27.97 21.11 -7.18
N HIS A 160 27.38 22.30 -7.17
CA HIS A 160 27.64 23.36 -8.13
C HIS A 160 28.74 24.30 -7.61
#